data_AF-A0AAD6NNN8-F1
#
_entry.id   AF-A0AAD6NNN8-F1
#
_cell.length_a   1.000
_cell.length_b   1.000
_cell.length_c   1.000
_cell.angle_alpha   90.00
_cell.angle_beta   90.00
_cell.angle_gamma   90.00
#
_symmetry.space_group_name_H-M   'P 1'
#
loop_
_entity.id
_entity.type
_entity.pdbx_description
1 polymer ?
#
loop_
_entity_poly.entity_id
_entity_poly.type
_entity_poly.pdbx_seq_one_letter_code
_entity_poly.pdbx_strand_id
1 'polypeptide(L)'
;MFKSVREDEVRDAVGALYQQWINNNGNSQKLLVEMKGWFSDITLNVILKIVVNKRYVNYGGVEKKMKKTAKNIDHALEKWLEEHKQKKASGTTKGEEDFMDLMLSVLDDVKELSNRNLDSINKATCLENEKHLKMNNDGIE
;
A
#
# COMPACT_ATOMS: atom_id res chain seq x y z
N MET A 1 1.21 -12.49 0.46
CA MET A 1 2.16 -11.37 0.61
C MET A 1 2.02 -10.64 1.95
N PHE A 2 0.90 -9.97 2.25
CA PHE A 2 0.84 -9.14 3.47
C PHE A 2 0.93 -9.90 4.80
N LYS A 3 0.42 -11.14 4.86
CA LYS A 3 0.55 -11.99 6.05
C LYS A 3 1.98 -12.44 6.29
N SER A 4 2.68 -12.91 5.26
CA SER A 4 4.07 -13.36 5.36
C SER A 4 5.01 -12.21 5.73
N VAL A 5 4.81 -11.01 5.16
CA VAL A 5 5.59 -9.81 5.54
C VAL A 5 5.47 -9.52 7.03
N ARG A 6 4.25 -9.57 7.60
CA ARG A 6 4.05 -9.36 9.04
C ARG A 6 4.76 -10.43 9.87
N GLU A 7 4.64 -11.69 9.48
CA GLU A 7 5.29 -12.81 10.18
C GLU A 7 6.81 -12.68 10.17
N ASP A 8 7.40 -12.28 9.05
CA ASP A 8 8.84 -12.12 8.93
C ASP A 8 9.38 -10.94 9.74
N GLU A 9 8.73 -9.78 9.69
CA GLU A 9 9.15 -8.62 10.49
C GLU A 9 9.03 -8.89 12.01
N VAL A 10 7.99 -9.61 12.44
CA VAL A 10 7.84 -10.01 13.85
C VAL A 10 8.92 -11.02 14.24
N ARG A 11 9.19 -12.01 13.40
CA ARG A 11 10.22 -13.04 13.65
C ARG A 11 11.60 -12.41 13.80
N ASP A 12 11.96 -11.50 12.90
CA ASP A 12 13.24 -10.79 12.93
C ASP A 12 13.37 -9.93 14.20
N ALA A 13 12.30 -9.20 14.57
CA ALA A 13 12.31 -8.37 15.77
C ALA A 13 12.42 -9.18 17.07
N VAL A 14 11.74 -10.32 17.17
CA VAL A 14 11.85 -11.23 18.32
C VAL A 14 13.24 -11.89 18.37
N GLY A 15 13.79 -12.29 17.20
CA GLY A 15 15.15 -12.82 17.10
C GLY A 15 16.19 -11.81 17.59
N ALA A 16 16.04 -10.52 17.25
CA ALA A 16 16.92 -9.46 17.72
C ALA A 16 16.88 -9.28 19.25
N LEU A 17 15.68 -9.35 19.86
CA LEU A 17 15.55 -9.31 21.32
C LEU A 17 16.25 -10.49 22.00
N TYR A 18 16.13 -11.68 21.43
CA TYR A 18 16.80 -12.86 21.96
C TYR A 18 18.32 -12.73 21.92
N GLN A 19 18.88 -12.19 20.83
CA GLN A 19 20.32 -11.91 20.74
C GLN A 19 20.77 -10.85 21.76
N GLN A 20 19.99 -9.78 21.95
CA GLN A 20 20.27 -8.77 22.98
C GLN A 20 20.26 -9.38 24.38
N TRP A 21 19.33 -10.30 24.66
CA TRP A 21 19.28 -11.00 25.94
C TRP A 21 20.52 -11.86 26.18
N ILE A 22 20.94 -12.68 25.21
CA ILE A 22 22.16 -13.51 25.32
C ILE A 22 23.41 -12.65 25.57
N ASN A 23 23.55 -11.55 24.83
CA ASN A 23 24.72 -10.67 24.90
C ASN A 23 24.80 -9.86 26.20
N ASN A 24 23.73 -9.81 27.01
CA ASN A 24 23.67 -9.07 28.27
C ASN A 24 24.10 -9.88 29.50
N ASN A 25 24.62 -11.10 29.31
CA ASN A 25 24.98 -12.06 30.37
C ASN A 25 26.27 -11.71 31.15
N GLY A 26 26.33 -10.48 31.68
CA GLY A 26 27.29 -10.07 32.71
C GLY A 26 26.66 -9.64 34.04
N ASN A 27 25.41 -9.14 34.07
CA ASN A 27 24.88 -8.51 35.30
C ASN A 27 23.36 -8.58 35.57
N SER A 28 22.52 -9.13 34.69
CA SER A 28 21.09 -9.34 35.02
C SER A 28 20.42 -10.27 34.03
N GLN A 29 19.71 -11.30 34.51
CA GLN A 29 18.89 -12.20 33.69
C GLN A 29 17.75 -11.49 32.92
N LYS A 30 17.54 -10.18 33.12
CA LYS A 30 16.40 -9.42 32.61
C LYS A 30 16.81 -8.43 31.51
N LEU A 31 16.21 -8.58 30.33
CA LEU A 31 16.24 -7.57 29.28
C LEU A 31 15.11 -6.55 29.51
N LEU A 32 15.45 -5.26 29.61
CA LEU A 32 14.46 -4.18 29.64
C LEU A 32 14.31 -3.61 28.23
N VAL A 33 13.09 -3.66 27.70
CA VAL A 33 12.74 -3.17 26.37
C VAL A 33 11.72 -2.05 26.48
N GLU A 34 11.94 -0.96 25.78
CA GLU A 34 10.95 0.11 25.64
C GLU A 34 9.88 -0.34 24.61
N MET A 35 8.79 -0.93 25.12
CA MET A 35 7.79 -1.60 24.29
C MET A 35 7.14 -0.70 23.24
N LYS A 36 6.95 0.59 23.53
CA LYS A 36 6.33 1.54 22.61
C LYS A 36 7.25 1.80 21.41
N GLY A 37 8.54 2.07 21.64
CA GLY A 37 9.55 2.18 20.60
C GLY A 37 9.70 0.90 19.78
N TRP A 38 9.80 -0.26 20.45
CA TRP A 38 9.94 -1.57 19.78
C TRP A 38 8.74 -1.88 18.87
N PHE A 39 7.52 -1.67 19.35
CA PHE A 39 6.30 -1.87 18.56
C PHE A 39 6.21 -0.89 17.38
N SER A 40 6.61 0.37 17.60
CA SER A 40 6.65 1.38 16.54
C SER A 40 7.63 1.01 15.42
N ASP A 41 8.81 0.47 15.76
CA ASP A 41 9.81 0.06 14.78
C ASP A 41 9.30 -1.12 13.92
N ILE A 42 8.65 -2.13 14.53
CA ILE A 42 8.03 -3.24 13.79
C ILE A 42 6.93 -2.74 12.85
N THR A 43 6.03 -1.90 13.37
CA THR A 43 4.89 -1.38 12.61
C THR A 43 5.37 -0.60 11.38
N LEU A 44 6.41 0.22 11.56
CA LEU A 44 7.03 0.96 10.49
C LEU A 44 7.67 0.03 9.45
N ASN A 45 8.40 -1.00 9.88
CA ASN A 45 9.02 -1.95 8.97
C ASN A 45 7.99 -2.75 8.15
N VAL A 46 6.89 -3.17 8.77
CA VAL A 46 5.77 -3.79 8.06
C VAL A 46 5.23 -2.85 6.98
N ILE A 47 4.95 -1.59 7.32
CA ILE A 47 4.43 -0.61 6.36
C ILE A 47 5.43 -0.39 5.22
N LEU A 48 6.72 -0.19 5.51
CA LEU A 48 7.74 0.04 4.48
C LEU A 48 7.94 -1.19 3.59
N LYS A 49 7.86 -2.39 4.14
CA LYS A 49 7.99 -3.63 3.38
C LYS A 49 6.78 -3.86 2.48
N ILE A 50 5.60 -3.45 2.92
CA ILE A 50 4.35 -3.51 2.13
C ILE A 50 4.35 -2.48 1.00
N VAL A 51 4.68 -1.22 1.31
CA VAL A 51 4.51 -0.10 0.37
C VAL A 51 5.67 -0.01 -0.62
N VAL A 52 6.92 -0.13 -0.13
CA VAL A 52 8.12 0.11 -0.96
C VAL A 52 9.09 -1.08 -0.98
N ASN A 53 8.72 -2.23 -0.40
CA ASN A 53 9.57 -3.41 -0.24
C ASN A 53 10.94 -3.12 0.43
N LYS A 54 11.02 -2.11 1.30
CA LYS A 54 12.23 -1.76 2.07
C LYS A 54 12.03 -2.00 3.57
N ARG A 55 13.15 -2.16 4.27
CA ARG A 55 13.20 -2.20 5.75
C ARG A 55 13.96 -1.00 6.29
N TYR A 56 13.54 -0.52 7.44
CA TYR A 56 14.29 0.46 8.21
C TYR A 56 15.02 -0.24 9.37
N VAL A 57 16.28 0.13 9.58
CA VAL A 57 17.10 -0.39 10.69
C VAL A 57 17.43 0.78 11.61
N ASN A 58 17.04 0.65 12.89
CA ASN A 58 17.10 1.74 13.85
C ASN A 58 18.14 1.50 14.95
N TYR A 59 18.93 2.52 15.27
CA TYR A 59 19.80 2.57 16.45
C TYR A 59 19.54 3.91 17.21
N GLY A 60 18.59 3.94 18.17
CA GLY A 60 18.54 4.92 19.32
C GLY A 60 17.64 6.20 19.29
N GLY A 61 16.71 6.39 20.26
CA GLY A 61 15.97 7.65 20.69
C GLY A 61 14.78 8.27 19.88
N VAL A 62 13.53 8.21 20.38
CA VAL A 62 12.23 8.41 19.64
C VAL A 62 12.04 9.72 18.84
N GLU A 63 12.41 10.91 19.35
CA GLU A 63 11.86 12.19 18.83
C GLU A 63 12.67 12.84 17.68
N LYS A 64 14.00 12.96 17.83
CA LYS A 64 14.91 13.32 16.71
C LYS A 64 14.82 12.30 15.57
N LYS A 65 14.34 11.10 15.87
CA LYS A 65 14.17 10.01 14.92
C LYS A 65 12.94 10.14 14.06
N MET A 66 11.79 10.62 14.53
CA MET A 66 10.60 10.75 13.67
C MET A 66 10.81 11.70 12.48
N LYS A 67 11.52 12.84 12.66
CA LYS A 67 11.86 13.74 11.54
C LYS A 67 12.84 13.10 10.54
N LYS A 68 13.82 12.33 11.03
CA LYS A 68 14.75 11.59 10.16
C LYS A 68 14.02 10.45 9.43
N THR A 69 13.10 9.79 10.11
CA THR A 69 12.23 8.75 9.58
C THR A 69 11.34 9.31 8.48
N ALA A 70 10.64 10.42 8.69
CA ALA A 70 9.82 11.05 7.67
C ALA A 70 10.63 11.36 6.40
N LYS A 71 11.84 11.92 6.54
CA LYS A 71 12.73 12.17 5.41
C LYS A 71 13.16 10.89 4.68
N ASN A 72 13.46 9.82 5.42
CA ASN A 72 13.83 8.53 4.84
C ASN A 72 12.65 7.88 4.11
N ILE A 73 11.44 8.03 4.63
CA ILE A 73 10.20 7.56 3.99
C ILE A 73 9.98 8.34 2.70
N ASP A 74 10.06 9.67 2.72
CA ASP A 74 9.93 10.51 1.53
C ASP A 74 10.92 10.09 0.44
N HIS A 75 12.20 9.92 0.80
CA HIS A 75 13.23 9.49 -0.17
C HIS A 75 12.99 8.08 -0.70
N ALA A 76 12.50 7.16 0.13
CA ALA A 76 12.18 5.81 -0.29
C ALA A 76 10.96 5.78 -1.22
N LEU A 77 9.94 6.59 -0.94
CA LEU A 77 8.76 6.76 -1.79
C LEU A 77 9.12 7.40 -3.14
N GLU A 78 9.97 8.44 -3.13
CA GLU A 78 10.46 9.09 -4.35
C GLU A 78 11.24 8.11 -5.23
N LYS A 79 12.19 7.37 -4.64
CA LYS A 79 12.94 6.34 -5.36
C LYS A 79 12.03 5.23 -5.91
N TRP A 80 11.08 4.77 -5.11
CA TRP A 80 10.13 3.73 -5.52
C TRP A 80 9.22 4.20 -6.68
N LEU A 81 8.77 5.46 -6.65
CA LEU A 81 7.99 6.05 -7.74
C LEU A 81 8.78 6.07 -9.05
N GLU A 82 10.06 6.44 -9.00
CA GLU A 82 10.92 6.43 -10.20
C GLU A 82 11.20 5.01 -10.71
N GLU A 83 11.44 4.04 -9.82
CA GLU A 83 11.57 2.62 -10.18
C GLU A 83 10.31 2.09 -10.88
N HIS A 84 9.13 2.43 -10.36
CA HIS A 84 7.85 2.04 -10.97
C HIS A 84 7.64 2.68 -12.36
N LYS A 85 7.96 3.97 -12.53
CA LYS A 85 7.90 4.64 -13.84
C LYS A 85 8.82 3.97 -14.87
N GLN A 86 10.03 3.60 -14.46
CA GLN A 86 10.98 2.89 -15.32
C GLN A 86 10.49 1.49 -15.69
N LYS A 87 9.92 0.74 -14.73
CA LYS A 87 9.31 -0.60 -14.96
C LYS A 87 8.17 -0.53 -15.98
N LYS A 88 7.34 0.53 -15.94
CA LYS A 88 6.30 0.77 -16.94
C LYS A 88 6.88 1.09 -18.32
N ALA A 89 7.91 1.94 -18.38
CA ALA A 89 8.54 2.33 -19.64
C ALA A 89 9.26 1.15 -20.34
N SER A 90 9.77 0.17 -19.58
CA SER A 90 10.48 -1.00 -20.13
C SER A 90 9.55 -2.13 -20.60
N GLY A 91 8.23 -1.99 -20.48
CA GLY A 91 7.25 -3.01 -20.93
C GLY A 91 7.32 -4.34 -20.16
N THR A 92 7.97 -4.38 -18.99
CA THR A 92 8.19 -5.61 -18.23
C THR A 92 6.95 -5.92 -17.36
N THR A 93 5.97 -6.60 -17.93
CA THR A 93 4.69 -6.95 -17.27
C THR A 93 4.73 -8.21 -16.39
N LYS A 94 5.92 -8.79 -16.15
CA LYS A 94 6.08 -10.09 -15.45
C LYS A 94 6.80 -10.02 -14.09
N GLY A 95 6.96 -8.82 -13.52
CA GLY A 95 7.46 -8.67 -12.15
C GLY A 95 6.34 -8.81 -11.11
N GLU A 96 6.68 -9.05 -9.84
CA GLU A 96 5.72 -8.93 -8.73
C GLU A 96 5.01 -7.57 -8.81
N GLU A 97 3.68 -7.59 -8.76
CA GLU A 97 2.85 -6.39 -8.64
C GLU A 97 3.20 -5.71 -7.31
N ASP A 98 3.69 -4.48 -7.39
CA ASP A 98 3.97 -3.69 -6.19
C ASP A 98 2.71 -2.94 -5.72
N PHE A 99 2.80 -2.25 -4.58
CA PHE A 99 1.65 -1.53 -4.04
C PHE A 99 1.11 -0.43 -4.99
N MET A 100 1.93 0.11 -5.90
CA MET A 100 1.51 1.10 -6.88
C MET A 100 0.70 0.44 -7.99
N ASP A 101 1.10 -0.76 -8.42
CA ASP A 101 0.34 -1.60 -9.35
C ASP A 101 -1.08 -1.88 -8.78
N LEU A 102 -1.18 -2.23 -7.49
CA LEU A 102 -2.46 -2.43 -6.80
C LEU A 102 -3.30 -1.14 -6.73
N MET A 103 -2.70 0.00 -6.41
CA MET A 103 -3.41 1.29 -6.35
C MET A 103 -3.96 1.68 -7.74
N LEU A 104 -3.21 1.40 -8.79
CA LEU A 104 -3.63 1.66 -10.17
C LEU A 104 -4.74 0.72 -10.61
N SER A 105 -4.68 -0.57 -10.27
CA SER A 105 -5.74 -1.52 -10.61
C SER A 105 -7.08 -1.09 -10.00
N VAL A 106 -7.07 -0.68 -8.72
CA VAL A 106 -8.29 -0.19 -8.04
C VAL A 106 -8.83 1.08 -8.69
N LEU A 107 -7.96 1.98 -9.15
CA LEU A 107 -8.39 3.19 -9.84
C LEU A 107 -9.00 2.88 -11.22
N ASP A 108 -8.46 1.92 -11.95
CA ASP A 108 -8.99 1.51 -13.25
C ASP A 108 -10.34 0.79 -13.08
N ASP A 109 -10.51 -0.06 -12.06
CA ASP A 109 -11.80 -0.67 -11.71
C ASP A 109 -12.88 0.40 -11.44
N VAL A 110 -12.54 1.44 -10.68
CA VAL A 110 -13.46 2.55 -10.36
C VAL A 110 -13.83 3.36 -11.61
N LYS A 111 -12.88 3.59 -12.53
CA LYS A 111 -13.17 4.26 -13.80
C LYS A 111 -14.09 3.43 -14.68
N GLU A 112 -13.87 2.13 -14.76
CA GLU A 112 -14.72 1.23 -15.54
C GLU A 112 -16.17 1.21 -15.01
N LEU A 113 -16.32 1.19 -13.69
CA LEU A 113 -17.62 1.37 -13.01
C LEU A 113 -18.30 2.69 -13.41
N SER A 114 -17.57 3.80 -13.40
CA SER A 114 -18.10 5.11 -13.83
C SER A 114 -18.55 5.09 -15.30
N ASN A 115 -17.73 4.53 -16.19
CA ASN A 115 -18.05 4.48 -17.62
C ASN A 115 -19.28 3.62 -17.92
N ARG A 116 -19.41 2.46 -17.24
CA ARG A 116 -20.61 1.61 -17.34
C ARG A 116 -21.89 2.34 -16.89
N ASN A 117 -21.80 3.14 -15.84
CA ASN A 117 -22.94 3.91 -15.36
C ASN A 117 -23.36 4.98 -16.38
N LEU A 118 -22.40 5.68 -17.00
CA LEU A 118 -22.68 6.65 -18.06
C LEU A 118 -23.34 5.99 -19.28
N ASP A 119 -22.87 4.82 -19.70
CA ASP A 119 -23.47 4.05 -20.81
C ASP A 119 -24.91 3.63 -20.48
N SER A 120 -25.15 3.12 -19.28
CA SER A 120 -26.50 2.74 -18.83
C SER A 120 -27.46 3.93 -18.81
N ILE A 121 -27.01 5.11 -18.34
CA ILE A 121 -27.81 6.34 -18.34
C ILE A 121 -28.15 6.77 -19.77
N ASN A 122 -27.17 6.80 -20.66
CA ASN A 122 -27.39 7.17 -22.06
C ASN A 122 -28.37 6.20 -22.74
N LYS A 123 -28.20 4.90 -22.52
CA LYS A 123 -29.08 3.87 -23.07
C LYS A 123 -30.51 3.98 -22.53
N ALA A 124 -30.69 4.23 -21.23
CA ALA A 124 -32.00 4.45 -20.65
C ALA A 124 -32.69 5.69 -21.24
N THR A 125 -31.95 6.79 -21.39
CA THR A 125 -32.46 8.04 -21.95
C THR A 125 -32.89 7.89 -23.41
N CYS A 126 -32.11 7.17 -24.24
CA CYS A 126 -32.47 6.88 -25.62
C CYS A 126 -33.76 6.05 -25.73
N LEU A 127 -33.92 5.02 -24.87
CA LEU A 127 -35.12 4.19 -24.86
C LEU A 127 -36.37 4.97 -24.41
N GLU A 128 -36.22 5.92 -23.48
CA GLU A 128 -37.31 6.83 -23.07
C GLU A 128 -37.76 7.72 -24.24
N ASN A 129 -36.79 8.29 -24.98
CA ASN A 129 -37.08 9.14 -26.15
C ASN A 129 -37.73 8.35 -27.29
N GLU A 130 -37.31 7.11 -27.55
CA GLU A 130 -37.94 6.24 -28.54
C GLU A 130 -39.39 5.88 -28.17
N LYS A 131 -39.66 5.62 -26.88
CA LYS A 131 -41.02 5.41 -26.39
C LYS A 131 -41.89 6.65 -26.57
N HIS A 132 -41.37 7.83 -26.25
CA HIS A 132 -42.08 9.10 -26.45
C HIS A 132 -42.40 9.39 -27.91
N LEU A 133 -41.48 9.09 -28.85
CA LEU A 133 -41.72 9.26 -30.28
C LEU A 133 -42.79 8.30 -30.82
N LYS A 134 -42.83 7.05 -30.34
CA LYS A 134 -43.87 6.08 -30.73
C LYS A 134 -45.25 6.49 -30.21
N MET A 135 -45.35 6.93 -28.95
CA MET A 135 -46.62 7.37 -28.35
C MET A 135 -47.22 8.60 -29.04
N ASN A 136 -46.41 9.49 -29.61
CA ASN A 136 -46.91 10.66 -30.34
C ASN A 136 -47.38 10.35 -31.78
N ASN A 137 -46.88 9.27 -32.39
CA ASN A 137 -47.29 8.85 -33.73
C ASN A 137 -48.51 7.93 -33.74
N ASP A 138 -48.73 7.15 -32.68
CA ASP A 138 -49.88 6.23 -32.56
C ASP A 138 -51.20 6.95 -32.17
N GLY A 139 -51.17 8.27 -31.98
CA GLY A 139 -52.33 9.12 -31.65
C GLY A 139 -52.90 9.94 -32.81
N ILE A 140 -52.44 9.71 -34.04
CA ILE A 140 -52.96 10.35 -35.26
C ILE A 140 -53.63 9.28 -36.13
N GLU A 141 -54.81 8.83 -35.70
CA GLU A 141 -55.86 8.19 -36.51
C GLU A 141 -57.15 8.99 -36.30
#